data_AF-A0AA86J7J0-F1
#
_entry.id   AF-A0AA86J7J0-F1
#
_cell.length_a   1.000
_cell.length_b   1.000
_cell.length_c   1.000
_cell.angle_alpha   90.00
_cell.angle_beta   90.00
_cell.angle_gamma   90.00
#
_symmetry.space_group_name_H-M   'P 1'
#
loop_
_entity.id
_entity.type
_entity.pdbx_description
1 polymer ?
#
loop_
_entity_poly.entity_id
_entity_poly.type
_entity_poly.pdbx_seq_one_letter_code
_entity_poly.pdbx_strand_id
1 'polypeptide(L)'
;MKTKALALLLLIGLYGVVMVPFTDHMRGRPFVEKLGYLPASDALKVLVADQKQSVGASLIMKVMMYFGGKVSGGNLKVTTDVDYKAMSRTVHAALKLDPYNMDGYYFAQAILVWDVKQYRLANDLLEYGMKYRTWDWYLPFFAGFNYAFFLKDYPNAARMYMRAGDLSGEPLFKKLAGRYLQQSGQTEIAIAYLTTMEKGARDKAVKESFRIRLTAFRRVLLIEKARDGFIAEHGRLPSSVEEMLAKGYLKSIPADPYGGKFYLEPTGDVSTTSKFAFAGVQNN
;
A
#
# COMPACT_ATOMS: atom_id res chain seq x y z
N MET A 1 -36.90 -3.53 56.45
CA MET A 1 -37.17 -4.17 55.13
C MET A 1 -37.99 -3.29 54.19
N LYS A 2 -39.09 -2.67 54.64
CA LYS A 2 -40.00 -1.87 53.77
C LYS A 2 -39.32 -0.69 53.05
N THR A 3 -38.42 0.03 53.71
CA THR A 3 -37.68 1.17 53.11
C THR A 3 -36.70 0.77 52.02
N LYS A 4 -36.02 -0.38 52.16
CA LYS A 4 -35.12 -0.91 51.12
C LYS A 4 -35.89 -1.44 49.90
N ALA A 5 -37.06 -2.04 50.13
CA ALA A 5 -37.95 -2.47 49.06
C ALA A 5 -38.51 -1.28 48.27
N LEU A 6 -38.87 -0.19 48.96
CA LEU A 6 -39.34 1.05 48.32
C LEU A 6 -38.24 1.71 47.47
N ALA A 7 -37.01 1.77 47.98
CA ALA A 7 -35.87 2.32 47.23
C ALA A 7 -35.53 1.49 45.98
N LEU A 8 -35.62 0.16 46.06
CA LEU A 8 -35.41 -0.73 44.91
C LEU A 8 -36.49 -0.53 43.84
N LEU A 9 -37.76 -0.41 44.25
CA LEU A 9 -38.87 -0.13 43.33
C LEU A 9 -38.72 1.23 42.65
N LEU A 10 -38.23 2.24 43.38
CA LEU A 10 -37.92 3.56 42.84
C LEU A 10 -36.78 3.50 41.82
N LEU A 11 -35.71 2.73 42.09
CA LEU A 11 -34.60 2.56 41.15
C LEU A 11 -35.02 1.80 39.89
N ILE A 12 -35.86 0.77 40.01
CA ILE A 12 -36.41 0.04 38.86
C ILE A 12 -37.33 0.94 38.04
N GLY A 13 -38.17 1.75 38.71
CA GLY A 13 -39.01 2.75 38.05
C GLY A 13 -38.18 3.79 37.30
N LEU A 14 -37.15 4.34 37.95
CA LEU A 14 -36.23 5.30 37.33
C LEU A 14 -35.47 4.69 36.15
N TYR A 15 -35.01 3.43 36.29
CA TYR A 15 -34.38 2.67 35.22
C TYR A 15 -35.34 2.48 34.03
N GLY A 16 -36.60 2.12 34.28
CA GLY A 16 -37.62 2.01 33.22
C GLY A 16 -37.90 3.34 32.51
N VAL A 17 -38.03 4.43 33.28
CA VAL A 17 -38.28 5.79 32.74
C VAL A 17 -37.12 6.28 31.88
N VAL A 18 -35.88 5.90 32.17
CA VAL A 18 -34.73 6.28 31.34
C VAL A 18 -34.54 5.31 30.17
N MET A 19 -34.57 4.00 30.43
CA MET A 19 -34.16 3.00 29.45
C MET A 19 -35.20 2.70 28.40
N VAL A 20 -36.50 2.77 28.70
CA VAL A 20 -37.56 2.53 27.70
C VAL A 20 -37.54 3.60 26.59
N PRO A 21 -37.65 4.91 26.89
CA PRO A 21 -37.57 5.94 25.85
C PRO A 21 -36.18 5.99 25.19
N PHE A 22 -35.10 5.68 25.92
CA PHE A 22 -33.78 5.55 25.31
C PHE A 22 -33.71 4.40 24.30
N THR A 23 -34.25 3.23 24.64
CA THR A 23 -34.25 2.05 23.77
C THR A 23 -35.14 2.28 22.54
N ASP A 24 -36.32 2.87 22.72
CA ASP A 24 -37.21 3.20 21.60
C ASP A 24 -36.63 4.28 20.70
N HIS A 25 -35.95 5.29 21.28
CA HIS A 25 -35.19 6.27 20.50
C HIS A 25 -34.04 5.64 19.72
N MET A 26 -33.31 4.69 20.33
CA MET A 26 -32.22 3.95 19.67
C MET A 26 -32.73 3.01 18.57
N ARG A 27 -33.93 2.42 18.73
CA ARG A 27 -34.60 1.60 17.70
C ARG A 27 -35.07 2.42 16.50
N GLY A 28 -35.50 3.66 16.73
CA GLY A 28 -36.01 4.57 15.69
C GLY A 28 -34.97 5.48 15.06
N ARG A 29 -33.72 5.51 15.57
CA ARG A 29 -32.68 6.39 15.03
C ARG A 29 -32.22 5.89 13.66
N PRO A 30 -32.37 6.67 12.57
CA PRO A 30 -31.60 6.40 11.37
C PRO A 30 -30.12 6.49 11.75
N PHE A 31 -29.35 5.43 11.50
CA PHE A 31 -27.91 5.38 11.72
C PHE A 31 -27.21 6.27 10.67
N VAL A 32 -27.42 7.57 10.76
CA VAL A 32 -26.72 8.58 9.96
C VAL A 32 -25.93 9.41 10.94
N GLU A 33 -24.88 8.82 11.52
CA GLU A 33 -23.91 9.60 12.26
C GLU A 33 -23.32 10.65 11.32
N LYS A 34 -23.38 11.93 11.68
CA LYS A 34 -22.59 12.93 10.99
C LYS A 34 -21.22 12.98 11.67
N LEU A 35 -20.16 12.96 10.87
CA LEU A 35 -18.79 13.03 11.40
C LEU A 35 -18.53 14.31 12.21
N GLY A 36 -19.29 15.37 11.95
CA GLY A 36 -19.21 16.65 12.66
C GLY A 36 -17.98 17.45 12.26
N TYR A 37 -17.78 18.62 12.89
CA TYR A 37 -16.59 19.43 12.72
C TYR A 37 -15.59 19.13 13.84
N LEU A 38 -14.31 18.95 13.49
CA LEU A 38 -13.23 18.75 14.45
C LEU A 38 -12.34 20.00 14.48
N PRO A 39 -11.90 20.45 15.68
CA PRO A 39 -10.86 21.46 15.80
C PRO A 39 -9.57 21.04 15.07
N ALA A 40 -8.69 22.00 14.76
CA ALA A 40 -7.38 21.70 14.20
C ALA A 40 -6.62 20.70 15.09
N SER A 41 -5.87 19.79 14.47
CA SER A 41 -5.20 18.68 15.17
C SER A 41 -4.32 19.12 16.33
N ASP A 42 -3.68 20.29 16.22
CA ASP A 42 -2.77 20.79 17.24
C ASP A 42 -3.53 21.36 18.44
N ALA A 43 -4.67 22.02 18.21
CA ALA A 43 -5.58 22.43 19.28
C ALA A 43 -6.18 21.21 19.99
N LEU A 44 -6.55 20.17 19.23
CA LEU A 44 -7.10 18.94 19.79
C LEU A 44 -6.07 18.19 20.66
N LYS A 45 -4.79 18.19 20.26
CA LYS A 45 -3.69 17.64 21.07
C LYS A 45 -3.55 18.33 22.43
N VAL A 46 -3.76 19.65 22.49
CA VAL A 46 -3.68 20.42 23.73
C VAL A 46 -4.90 20.14 24.61
N LEU A 47 -6.11 20.18 24.04
CA LEU A 47 -7.36 19.99 24.78
C LEU A 47 -7.50 18.60 25.41
N VAL A 48 -6.99 17.58 24.72
CA VAL A 48 -7.15 16.18 25.14
C VAL A 48 -6.04 15.74 26.10
N ALA A 49 -4.93 16.48 26.20
CA ALA A 49 -3.81 16.24 27.10
C ALA A 49 -3.31 14.78 27.07
N ASP A 50 -3.57 14.00 28.12
CA ASP A 50 -3.10 12.62 28.28
C ASP A 50 -4.03 11.57 27.64
N GLN A 51 -5.23 11.98 27.20
CA GLN A 51 -6.23 11.05 26.63
C GLN A 51 -6.14 10.93 25.10
N LYS A 52 -4.99 11.30 24.50
CA LYS A 52 -4.82 11.41 23.04
C LYS A 52 -5.08 10.09 22.32
N GLN A 53 -4.63 8.98 22.89
CA GLN A 53 -4.82 7.64 22.35
C GLN A 53 -6.29 7.24 22.38
N SER A 54 -6.95 7.40 23.52
CA SER A 54 -8.38 7.10 23.69
C SER A 54 -9.25 7.91 22.74
N VAL A 55 -8.98 9.21 22.60
CA VAL A 55 -9.70 10.08 21.66
C VAL A 55 -9.38 9.73 20.22
N GLY A 56 -8.11 9.47 19.88
CA GLY A 56 -7.70 9.03 18.55
C GLY A 56 -8.44 7.75 18.12
N ALA A 57 -8.44 6.73 18.98
CA ALA A 57 -9.16 5.48 18.73
C ALA A 57 -10.67 5.69 18.60
N SER A 58 -11.29 6.53 19.44
CA SER A 58 -12.71 6.87 19.33
C SER A 58 -13.05 7.56 18.01
N LEU A 59 -12.19 8.47 17.53
CA LEU A 59 -12.37 9.13 16.24
C LEU A 59 -12.28 8.14 15.07
N ILE A 60 -11.31 7.21 15.09
CA ILE A 60 -11.21 6.15 14.07
C ILE A 60 -12.47 5.28 14.09
N MET A 61 -12.90 4.84 15.27
CA MET A 61 -14.12 4.04 15.43
C MET A 61 -15.34 4.75 14.85
N LYS A 62 -15.51 6.04 15.14
CA LYS A 62 -16.60 6.87 14.61
C LYS A 62 -16.59 6.91 13.07
N VAL A 63 -15.41 7.05 12.45
CA VAL A 63 -15.29 7.05 10.99
C VAL A 63 -15.66 5.68 10.40
N MET A 64 -15.16 4.60 11.00
CA MET A 64 -15.46 3.24 10.54
C MET A 64 -16.95 2.92 10.66
N MET A 65 -17.57 3.30 11.78
CA MET A 65 -19.01 3.17 12.01
C MET A 65 -19.80 3.96 10.98
N TYR A 66 -19.49 5.25 10.79
CA TYR A 66 -20.12 6.10 9.77
C TYR A 66 -20.08 5.46 8.37
N PHE A 67 -18.90 5.01 7.95
CA PHE A 67 -18.73 4.41 6.63
C PHE A 67 -19.47 3.08 6.52
N GLY A 68 -19.35 2.19 7.51
CA GLY A 68 -20.06 0.92 7.54
C GLY A 68 -21.58 1.10 7.49
N GLY A 69 -22.12 2.08 8.21
CA GLY A 69 -23.53 2.44 8.16
C GLY A 69 -24.02 2.89 6.78
N LYS A 70 -23.16 3.56 6.01
CA LYS A 70 -23.48 4.01 4.64
C LYS A 70 -23.32 2.92 3.58
N VAL A 71 -22.48 1.90 3.84
CA VAL A 71 -22.22 0.80 2.90
C VAL A 71 -23.16 -0.41 3.12
N SER A 72 -23.64 -0.66 4.34
CA SER A 72 -24.51 -1.81 4.69
C SER A 72 -25.92 -1.79 4.08
N GLY A 73 -26.29 -0.79 3.28
CA GLY A 73 -27.62 -0.65 2.64
C GLY A 73 -27.93 -1.61 1.49
N GLY A 74 -27.30 -2.79 1.43
CA GLY A 74 -27.64 -3.88 0.51
C GLY A 74 -27.13 -3.74 -0.93
N ASN A 75 -26.58 -2.59 -1.32
CA ASN A 75 -25.89 -2.42 -2.59
C ASN A 75 -24.46 -1.94 -2.33
N LEU A 76 -23.46 -2.74 -2.70
CA LEU A 76 -22.04 -2.36 -2.73
C LEU A 76 -21.74 -1.15 -3.65
N LYS A 77 -22.77 -0.57 -4.29
CA LYS A 77 -22.68 0.76 -4.87
C LYS A 77 -22.71 1.78 -3.74
N VAL A 78 -21.52 2.22 -3.35
CA VAL A 78 -21.26 3.46 -2.60
C VAL A 78 -22.29 4.50 -3.02
N THR A 79 -23.20 4.82 -2.10
CA THR A 79 -24.19 5.86 -2.33
C THR A 79 -23.46 7.20 -2.40
N THR A 80 -23.95 8.12 -3.24
CA THR A 80 -23.43 9.48 -3.45
C THR A 80 -23.38 10.38 -2.19
N ASP A 81 -23.74 9.83 -1.01
CA ASP A 81 -23.92 10.55 0.25
C ASP A 81 -22.78 10.35 1.27
N VAL A 82 -21.68 9.69 0.90
CA VAL A 82 -20.52 9.51 1.78
C VAL A 82 -19.64 10.76 1.78
N ASP A 83 -19.46 11.39 2.94
CA ASP A 83 -18.58 12.55 3.11
C ASP A 83 -17.11 12.11 3.31
N TYR A 84 -16.49 11.70 2.21
CA TYR A 84 -15.08 11.28 2.19
C TYR A 84 -14.11 12.38 2.67
N LYS A 85 -14.47 13.66 2.49
CA LYS A 85 -13.64 14.78 2.96
C LYS A 85 -13.65 14.86 4.48
N ALA A 86 -14.81 14.74 5.11
CA ALA A 86 -14.92 14.66 6.57
C ALA A 86 -14.20 13.42 7.11
N MET A 87 -14.38 12.26 6.47
CA MET A 87 -13.68 11.02 6.88
C MET A 87 -12.17 11.21 6.85
N SER A 88 -11.63 11.70 5.72
CA SER A 88 -10.20 11.97 5.57
C SER A 88 -9.70 12.90 6.67
N ARG A 89 -10.34 14.06 6.88
CA ARG A 89 -9.92 15.01 7.93
C ARG A 89 -9.94 14.37 9.32
N THR A 90 -10.98 13.61 9.66
CA THR A 90 -11.09 12.94 10.96
C THR A 90 -10.01 11.90 11.16
N VAL A 91 -9.72 11.08 10.15
CA VAL A 91 -8.65 10.07 10.23
C VAL A 91 -7.28 10.73 10.40
N HIS A 92 -7.01 11.82 9.67
CA HIS A 92 -5.76 12.57 9.84
C HIS A 92 -5.64 13.17 11.24
N ALA A 93 -6.73 13.74 11.78
CA ALA A 93 -6.73 14.27 13.14
C ALA A 93 -6.48 13.16 14.17
N ALA A 94 -7.15 12.02 14.01
CA ALA A 94 -7.00 10.86 14.88
C ALA A 94 -5.57 10.31 14.87
N LEU A 95 -4.96 10.12 13.68
CA LEU A 95 -3.59 9.61 13.55
C LEU A 95 -2.53 10.62 14.00
N LYS A 96 -2.83 11.92 13.99
CA LYS A 96 -1.97 12.91 14.64
C LYS A 96 -2.02 12.79 16.16
N LEU A 97 -3.16 12.43 16.76
CA LEU A 97 -3.29 12.20 18.20
C LEU A 97 -2.64 10.87 18.61
N ASP A 98 -2.94 9.80 17.86
CA ASP A 98 -2.43 8.46 18.09
C ASP A 98 -1.74 7.93 16.82
N PRO A 99 -0.46 8.27 16.61
CA PRO A 99 0.27 7.81 15.44
C PRO A 99 0.59 6.31 15.46
N TYR A 100 0.28 5.61 16.56
CA TYR A 100 0.43 4.17 16.68
C TYR A 100 -0.84 3.40 16.33
N ASN A 101 -1.96 4.07 16.07
CA ASN A 101 -3.20 3.41 15.70
C ASN A 101 -3.11 2.75 14.31
N MET A 102 -3.07 1.41 14.28
CA MET A 102 -2.97 0.64 13.03
C MET A 102 -4.21 0.82 12.15
N ASP A 103 -5.41 0.72 12.77
CA ASP A 103 -6.69 0.72 12.06
C ASP A 103 -6.87 1.99 11.24
N GLY A 104 -6.48 3.13 11.79
CA GLY A 104 -6.55 4.41 11.08
C GLY A 104 -5.73 4.45 9.80
N TYR A 105 -4.50 3.90 9.79
CA TYR A 105 -3.69 3.86 8.57
C TYR A 105 -4.28 2.90 7.53
N TYR A 106 -4.72 1.72 7.95
CA TYR A 106 -5.21 0.69 7.03
C TYR A 106 -6.56 1.08 6.43
N PHE A 107 -7.42 1.65 7.25
CA PHE A 107 -8.70 2.20 6.82
C PHE A 107 -8.52 3.39 5.89
N ALA A 108 -7.62 4.34 6.23
CA ALA A 108 -7.28 5.45 5.35
C ALA A 108 -6.74 4.96 4.00
N GLN A 109 -5.84 3.99 4.02
CA GLN A 109 -5.28 3.38 2.82
C GLN A 109 -6.39 2.79 1.93
N ALA A 110 -7.34 2.04 2.51
CA ALA A 110 -8.43 1.45 1.75
C ALA A 110 -9.29 2.52 1.05
N ILE A 111 -9.69 3.56 1.79
CA ILE A 111 -10.66 4.53 1.29
C ILE A 111 -10.02 5.61 0.42
N LEU A 112 -8.91 6.19 0.86
CA LEU A 112 -8.28 7.29 0.13
C LEU A 112 -7.84 6.85 -1.26
N VAL A 113 -7.43 5.61 -1.43
CA VAL A 113 -6.92 5.09 -2.69
C VAL A 113 -8.02 4.64 -3.62
N TRP A 114 -8.96 3.82 -3.15
CA TRP A 114 -9.97 3.20 -4.03
C TRP A 114 -11.19 4.09 -4.26
N ASP A 115 -11.72 4.68 -3.20
CA ASP A 115 -12.92 5.51 -3.28
C ASP A 115 -12.61 6.95 -3.68
N VAL A 116 -11.63 7.58 -3.02
CA VAL A 116 -11.35 9.02 -3.18
C VAL A 116 -10.27 9.31 -4.22
N LYS A 117 -9.47 8.31 -4.59
CA LYS A 117 -8.35 8.43 -5.55
C LYS A 117 -7.29 9.48 -5.16
N GLN A 118 -7.13 9.71 -3.86
CA GLN A 118 -6.14 10.60 -3.25
C GLN A 118 -4.86 9.85 -2.89
N TYR A 119 -4.17 9.31 -3.90
CA TYR A 119 -3.01 8.43 -3.74
C TYR A 119 -1.85 9.06 -2.98
N ARG A 120 -1.52 10.33 -3.30
CA ARG A 120 -0.42 11.05 -2.65
C ARG A 120 -0.73 11.30 -1.17
N LEU A 121 -1.96 11.71 -0.86
CA LEU A 121 -2.40 11.91 0.51
C LEU A 121 -2.35 10.61 1.34
N ALA A 122 -2.75 9.48 0.74
CA ALA A 122 -2.62 8.17 1.38
C ALA A 122 -1.16 7.85 1.68
N ASN A 123 -0.25 8.07 0.72
CA ASN A 123 1.19 7.85 0.93
C ASN A 123 1.79 8.78 1.98
N ASP A 124 1.45 10.07 1.99
CA ASP A 124 1.91 11.02 3.01
C ASP A 124 1.54 10.55 4.42
N LEU A 125 0.32 9.99 4.57
CA LEU A 125 -0.15 9.45 5.83
C LEU A 125 0.59 8.16 6.22
N LEU A 126 0.81 7.24 5.28
CA LEU A 126 1.59 6.02 5.53
C LEU A 126 3.04 6.36 5.90
N GLU A 127 3.66 7.31 5.20
CA GLU A 127 5.01 7.78 5.49
C GLU A 127 5.10 8.50 6.84
N TYR A 128 4.07 9.26 7.21
CA TYR A 128 3.94 9.80 8.57
C TYR A 128 3.90 8.67 9.60
N GLY A 129 3.08 7.63 9.38
CA GLY A 129 3.00 6.47 10.27
C GLY A 129 4.32 5.71 10.40
N MET A 130 5.08 5.60 9.32
CA MET A 130 6.40 4.97 9.30
C MET A 130 7.46 5.68 10.17
N LYS A 131 7.22 6.91 10.63
CA LYS A 131 8.07 7.61 11.60
C LYS A 131 7.87 7.08 13.03
N TYR A 132 6.71 6.49 13.32
CA TYR A 132 6.31 6.04 14.64
C TYR A 132 6.23 4.50 14.71
N ARG A 133 5.56 3.89 13.75
CA ARG A 133 5.38 2.44 13.62
C ARG A 133 6.54 1.82 12.83
N THR A 134 7.74 1.86 13.40
CA THR A 134 8.98 1.47 12.71
C THR A 134 9.07 -0.02 12.37
N TRP A 135 8.26 -0.87 13.02
CA TRP A 135 8.20 -2.31 12.81
C TRP A 135 7.13 -2.75 11.79
N ASP A 136 6.21 -1.85 11.45
CA ASP A 136 5.01 -2.20 10.69
C ASP A 136 5.33 -2.23 9.19
N TRP A 137 5.56 -3.43 8.66
CA TRP A 137 5.88 -3.64 7.26
C TRP A 137 4.69 -3.40 6.33
N TYR A 138 3.44 -3.37 6.82
CA TYR A 138 2.27 -3.10 5.98
C TYR A 138 2.28 -1.67 5.47
N LEU A 139 2.76 -0.70 6.27
CA LEU A 139 2.82 0.70 5.84
C LEU A 139 3.69 0.88 4.58
N PRO A 140 4.97 0.46 4.55
CA PRO A 140 5.77 0.53 3.33
C PRO A 140 5.25 -0.40 2.24
N PHE A 141 4.64 -1.55 2.55
CA PHE A 141 3.99 -2.38 1.54
C PHE A 141 2.88 -1.62 0.79
N PHE A 142 1.96 -0.98 1.51
CA PHE A 142 0.86 -0.22 0.92
C PHE A 142 1.37 1.01 0.17
N ALA A 143 2.35 1.73 0.74
CA ALA A 143 2.96 2.86 0.05
C ALA A 143 3.64 2.44 -1.26
N GLY A 144 4.39 1.33 -1.22
CA GLY A 144 5.02 0.73 -2.40
C GLY A 144 4.02 0.30 -3.46
N PHE A 145 2.90 -0.32 -3.05
CA PHE A 145 1.80 -0.65 -3.94
C PHE A 145 1.21 0.61 -4.58
N ASN A 146 0.98 1.66 -3.80
CA ASN A 146 0.40 2.90 -4.32
C ASN A 146 1.32 3.58 -5.34
N TYR A 147 2.61 3.66 -5.03
CA TYR A 147 3.63 4.21 -5.93
C TYR A 147 3.69 3.43 -7.24
N ALA A 148 3.72 2.09 -7.18
CA ALA A 148 3.80 1.26 -8.38
C ALA A 148 2.51 1.23 -9.21
N PHE A 149 1.37 1.01 -8.54
CA PHE A 149 0.12 0.70 -9.22
C PHE A 149 -0.58 1.96 -9.71
N PHE A 150 -0.76 2.97 -8.85
CA PHE A 150 -1.51 4.18 -9.18
C PHE A 150 -0.62 5.30 -9.72
N LEU A 151 0.53 5.55 -9.10
CA LEU A 151 1.39 6.70 -9.45
C LEU A 151 2.40 6.40 -10.55
N LYS A 152 2.65 5.12 -10.86
CA LYS A 152 3.72 4.65 -11.77
C LYS A 152 5.12 5.18 -11.40
N ASP A 153 5.32 5.45 -10.11
CA ASP A 153 6.57 5.92 -9.55
C ASP A 153 7.38 4.72 -9.06
N TYR A 154 8.04 4.05 -10.00
CA TYR A 154 8.82 2.85 -9.72
C TYR A 154 10.02 3.08 -8.79
N PRO A 155 10.77 4.21 -8.85
CA PRO A 155 11.81 4.49 -7.86
C PRO A 155 11.31 4.52 -6.42
N ASN A 156 10.21 5.23 -6.15
CA ASN A 156 9.63 5.27 -4.81
C ASN A 156 9.03 3.92 -4.41
N ALA A 157 8.40 3.20 -5.35
CA ALA A 157 7.90 1.86 -5.10
C ALA A 157 9.03 0.90 -4.67
N ALA A 158 10.15 0.91 -5.38
CA ALA A 158 11.31 0.10 -5.06
C ALA A 158 11.81 0.36 -3.63
N ARG A 159 12.00 1.63 -3.26
CA ARG A 159 12.40 2.03 -1.90
C ARG A 159 11.45 1.51 -0.83
N MET A 160 10.15 1.63 -1.05
CA MET A 160 9.15 1.17 -0.09
C MET A 160 9.14 -0.35 0.02
N TYR A 161 9.25 -1.09 -1.09
CA TYR A 161 9.35 -2.55 -1.04
C TYR A 161 10.66 -3.06 -0.44
N MET A 162 11.78 -2.33 -0.57
CA MET A 162 13.02 -2.64 0.16
C MET A 162 12.76 -2.57 1.65
N ARG A 163 12.20 -1.44 2.12
CA ARG A 163 11.86 -1.25 3.53
C ARG A 163 10.89 -2.32 4.04
N ALA A 164 9.86 -2.65 3.27
CA ALA A 164 8.92 -3.72 3.63
C ALA A 164 9.63 -5.08 3.75
N GLY A 165 10.53 -5.40 2.82
CA GLY A 165 11.31 -6.64 2.83
C GLY A 165 12.35 -6.72 3.95
N ASP A 166 12.92 -5.58 4.35
CA ASP A 166 13.84 -5.51 5.49
C ASP A 166 13.11 -5.72 6.81
N LEU A 167 11.90 -5.17 6.94
CA LEU A 167 11.07 -5.31 8.14
C LEU A 167 10.42 -6.69 8.28
N SER A 168 9.87 -7.24 7.20
CA SER A 168 9.17 -8.54 7.26
C SER A 168 10.11 -9.73 7.09
N GLY A 169 11.27 -9.53 6.46
CA GLY A 169 12.15 -10.61 6.00
C GLY A 169 11.67 -11.32 4.74
N GLU A 170 10.45 -11.05 4.27
CA GLU A 170 9.78 -11.79 3.21
C GLU A 170 10.49 -11.65 1.85
N PRO A 171 10.85 -12.77 1.19
CA PRO A 171 11.49 -12.73 -0.12
C PRO A 171 10.64 -12.05 -1.21
N LEU A 172 9.32 -12.06 -1.06
CA LEU A 172 8.40 -11.45 -2.02
C LEU A 172 8.66 -9.94 -2.17
N PHE A 173 8.76 -9.20 -1.07
CA PHE A 173 8.97 -7.75 -1.13
C PHE A 173 10.35 -7.39 -1.67
N LYS A 174 11.38 -8.19 -1.32
CA LYS A 174 12.72 -8.07 -1.91
C LYS A 174 12.69 -8.28 -3.43
N LYS A 175 11.95 -9.28 -3.90
CA LYS A 175 11.74 -9.52 -5.35
C LYS A 175 11.01 -8.37 -6.03
N LEU A 176 10.02 -7.76 -5.37
CA LEU A 176 9.30 -6.59 -5.88
C LEU A 176 10.19 -5.35 -5.92
N ALA A 177 11.00 -5.11 -4.91
CA ALA A 177 12.00 -4.04 -4.90
C ALA A 177 12.94 -4.14 -6.10
N GLY A 178 13.51 -5.33 -6.34
CA GLY A 178 14.36 -5.58 -7.51
C GLY A 178 13.64 -5.36 -8.84
N ARG A 179 12.36 -5.76 -8.93
CA ARG A 179 11.53 -5.52 -10.12
C ARG A 179 11.38 -4.02 -10.39
N TYR A 180 10.98 -3.23 -9.39
CA TYR A 180 10.73 -1.81 -9.59
C TYR A 180 12.01 -1.00 -9.79
N LEU A 181 13.15 -1.42 -9.22
CA LEU A 181 14.45 -0.88 -9.62
C LEU A 181 14.70 -1.06 -11.12
N GLN A 182 14.56 -2.28 -11.64
CA GLN A 182 14.75 -2.54 -13.07
C GLN A 182 13.75 -1.74 -13.93
N GLN A 183 12.47 -1.71 -13.57
CA GLN A 183 11.45 -0.95 -14.29
C GLN A 183 11.63 0.58 -14.22
N SER A 184 12.49 1.07 -13.32
CA SER A 184 12.89 2.48 -13.27
C SER A 184 14.15 2.80 -14.07
N GLY A 185 14.64 1.86 -14.90
CA GLY A 185 15.90 1.99 -15.63
C GLY A 185 17.15 1.79 -14.78
N GLN A 186 17.00 1.48 -13.48
CA GLN A 186 18.11 1.28 -12.54
C GLN A 186 18.53 -0.20 -12.50
N THR A 187 18.71 -0.83 -13.66
CA THR A 187 19.00 -2.27 -13.79
C THR A 187 20.28 -2.68 -13.06
N GLU A 188 21.34 -1.85 -13.08
CA GLU A 188 22.58 -2.13 -12.35
C GLU A 188 22.37 -2.14 -10.83
N ILE A 189 21.55 -1.21 -10.31
CA ILE A 189 21.18 -1.16 -8.88
C ILE A 189 20.30 -2.37 -8.54
N ALA A 190 19.39 -2.77 -9.42
CA ALA A 190 18.58 -3.99 -9.24
C ALA A 190 19.45 -5.24 -9.10
N ILE A 191 20.49 -5.37 -9.95
CA ILE A 191 21.46 -6.47 -9.88
C ILE A 191 22.25 -6.41 -8.57
N ALA A 192 22.76 -5.24 -8.18
CA ALA A 192 23.51 -5.10 -6.93
C ALA A 192 22.65 -5.48 -5.71
N TYR A 193 21.43 -4.95 -5.63
CA TYR A 193 20.48 -5.24 -4.56
C TYR A 193 20.13 -6.73 -4.48
N LEU A 194 19.70 -7.34 -5.59
CA LEU A 194 19.34 -8.75 -5.60
C LEU A 194 20.54 -9.69 -5.35
N THR A 195 21.77 -9.26 -5.68
CA THR A 195 22.99 -10.00 -5.32
C THR A 195 23.17 -10.06 -3.81
N THR A 196 22.92 -8.94 -3.11
CA THR A 196 22.94 -8.92 -1.64
C THR A 196 21.85 -9.82 -1.06
N MET A 197 20.64 -9.80 -1.63
CA MET A 197 19.53 -10.65 -1.17
C MET A 197 19.80 -12.14 -1.41
N GLU A 198 20.41 -12.52 -2.54
CA GLU A 198 20.81 -13.90 -2.85
C GLU A 198 21.85 -14.42 -1.85
N LYS A 199 22.85 -13.60 -1.52
CA LYS A 199 23.90 -13.96 -0.55
C LYS A 199 23.34 -14.14 0.86
N GLY A 200 22.36 -13.32 1.25
CA GLY A 200 21.70 -13.39 2.55
C GLY A 200 20.61 -14.46 2.67
N ALA A 201 20.16 -15.05 1.56
CA ALA A 201 19.11 -16.06 1.57
C ALA A 201 19.61 -17.40 2.11
N ARG A 202 18.92 -17.93 3.14
CA ARG A 202 19.21 -19.24 3.74
C ARG A 202 18.52 -20.38 3.00
N ASP A 203 17.26 -20.17 2.61
CA ASP A 203 16.47 -21.16 1.89
C ASP A 203 16.98 -21.34 0.45
N LYS A 204 17.18 -22.59 0.04
CA LYS A 204 17.75 -22.92 -1.29
C LYS A 204 16.83 -22.50 -2.43
N ALA A 205 15.51 -22.66 -2.29
CA ALA A 205 14.55 -22.28 -3.33
C ALA A 205 14.44 -20.76 -3.45
N VAL A 206 14.48 -20.03 -2.34
CA VAL A 206 14.56 -18.56 -2.33
C VAL A 206 15.85 -18.09 -3.01
N LYS A 207 16.99 -18.67 -2.64
CA LYS A 207 18.29 -18.34 -3.24
C LYS A 207 18.29 -18.56 -4.75
N GLU A 208 17.79 -19.71 -5.20
CA GLU A 208 17.67 -20.02 -6.62
C GLU A 208 16.74 -19.04 -7.35
N SER A 209 15.61 -18.70 -6.73
CA SER A 209 14.71 -17.71 -7.33
C SER A 209 15.33 -16.33 -7.51
N PHE A 210 16.29 -15.92 -6.66
CA PHE A 210 17.07 -14.71 -6.87
C PHE A 210 18.11 -14.88 -7.98
N ARG A 211 18.77 -16.03 -8.09
CA ARG A 211 19.75 -16.32 -9.16
C ARG A 211 19.13 -16.28 -10.55
N ILE A 212 17.94 -16.85 -10.71
CA ILE A 212 17.21 -16.82 -11.98
C ILE A 212 16.90 -15.37 -12.37
N ARG A 213 16.40 -14.57 -11.41
CA ARG A 213 16.10 -13.15 -11.66
C ARG A 213 17.37 -12.32 -11.94
N LEU A 214 18.45 -12.56 -11.21
CA LEU A 214 19.76 -11.94 -11.46
C LEU A 214 20.28 -12.26 -12.86
N THR A 215 20.12 -13.50 -13.31
CA THR A 215 20.51 -13.91 -14.66
C THR A 215 19.70 -13.14 -15.69
N ALA A 216 18.38 -13.04 -15.52
CA ALA A 216 17.52 -12.25 -16.41
C ALA A 216 17.96 -10.78 -16.46
N PHE A 217 18.19 -10.14 -15.30
CA PHE A 217 18.61 -8.73 -15.25
C PHE A 217 20.00 -8.49 -15.84
N ARG A 218 20.93 -9.43 -15.72
CA ARG A 218 22.22 -9.34 -16.42
C ARG A 218 22.06 -9.44 -17.93
N ARG A 219 21.07 -10.18 -18.43
CA ARG A 219 20.74 -10.23 -19.87
C ARG A 219 20.10 -8.92 -20.33
N VAL A 220 19.18 -8.38 -19.54
CA VAL A 220 18.61 -7.05 -19.75
C VAL A 220 19.72 -6.00 -19.84
N LEU A 221 20.63 -5.95 -18.87
CA LEU A 221 21.74 -5.00 -18.86
C LEU A 221 22.65 -5.12 -20.10
N LEU A 222 22.88 -6.34 -20.59
CA LEU A 222 23.66 -6.55 -21.80
C LEU A 222 22.97 -5.92 -23.02
N ILE A 223 21.66 -6.06 -23.13
CA ILE A 223 20.85 -5.50 -24.21
C ILE A 223 20.76 -3.98 -24.07
N GLU A 224 20.59 -3.46 -22.84
CA GLU A 224 20.61 -2.01 -22.55
C GLU A 224 21.95 -1.39 -22.98
N LYS A 225 23.09 -2.02 -22.67
CA LYS A 225 24.42 -1.54 -23.11
C LYS A 225 24.58 -1.56 -24.62
N ALA A 226 24.06 -2.59 -25.30
CA ALA A 226 24.06 -2.65 -26.76
C ALA A 226 23.18 -1.54 -27.38
N ARG A 227 21.99 -1.30 -26.79
CA ARG A 227 21.08 -0.22 -27.18
C ARG A 227 21.75 1.14 -27.01
N ASP A 228 22.37 1.38 -25.86
CA ASP A 228 23.01 2.67 -25.57
C ASP A 228 24.20 2.94 -26.49
N GLY A 229 24.98 1.91 -26.81
CA GLY A 229 26.03 1.99 -27.84
C GLY A 229 25.47 2.30 -29.23
N PHE A 230 24.36 1.67 -29.61
CA PHE A 230 23.67 1.94 -30.88
C PHE A 230 23.19 3.39 -30.95
N ILE A 231 22.55 3.90 -29.89
CA ILE A 231 22.08 5.28 -29.80
C ILE A 231 23.26 6.25 -29.94
N ALA A 232 24.38 5.99 -29.25
CA ALA A 232 25.55 6.85 -29.27
C ALA A 232 26.14 7.00 -30.68
N GLU A 233 26.09 5.96 -31.52
CA GLU A 233 26.65 5.96 -32.86
C GLU A 233 25.64 6.41 -33.94
N HIS A 234 24.38 6.00 -33.84
CA HIS A 234 23.37 6.23 -34.88
C HIS A 234 22.40 7.38 -34.57
N GLY A 235 22.41 7.92 -33.34
CA GLY A 235 21.54 9.02 -32.91
C GLY A 235 20.05 8.66 -32.82
N ARG A 236 19.70 7.37 -32.89
CA ARG A 236 18.31 6.88 -32.79
C ARG A 236 18.23 5.58 -32.00
N LEU A 237 17.03 5.24 -31.54
CA LEU A 237 16.77 3.92 -30.97
C LEU A 237 16.88 2.81 -32.04
N PRO A 238 17.43 1.63 -31.69
CA PRO A 238 17.27 0.44 -32.50
C PRO A 238 15.81 0.02 -32.52
N SER A 239 15.34 -0.45 -33.68
CA SER A 239 13.97 -0.91 -33.91
C SER A 239 13.66 -2.23 -33.22
N SER A 240 14.67 -3.08 -33.00
CA SER A 240 14.53 -4.36 -32.31
C SER A 240 15.86 -4.89 -31.77
N VAL A 241 15.78 -5.98 -31.00
CA VAL A 241 16.98 -6.68 -30.49
C VAL A 241 17.74 -7.36 -31.63
N GLU A 242 17.04 -7.80 -32.66
CA GLU A 242 17.61 -8.39 -33.88
C GLU A 242 18.40 -7.37 -34.70
N GLU A 243 17.99 -6.09 -34.75
CA GLU A 243 18.78 -5.05 -35.40
C GLU A 243 20.14 -4.89 -34.69
N MET A 244 20.14 -4.90 -33.35
CA MET A 244 21.38 -4.81 -32.57
C MET A 244 22.31 -6.03 -32.80
N LEU A 245 21.74 -7.22 -33.02
CA LEU A 245 22.51 -8.39 -33.44
C LEU A 245 23.08 -8.21 -34.86
N ALA A 246 22.24 -7.83 -35.83
CA ALA A 246 22.62 -7.69 -37.23
C ALA A 246 23.71 -6.62 -37.44
N LYS A 247 23.69 -5.58 -36.61
CA LYS A 247 24.67 -4.48 -36.61
C LYS A 247 25.89 -4.73 -35.72
N GLY A 248 25.96 -5.89 -35.05
CA GLY A 248 27.15 -6.32 -34.30
C GLY A 248 27.28 -5.78 -32.88
N TYR A 249 26.28 -5.06 -32.35
CA TYR A 249 26.26 -4.61 -30.94
C TYR A 249 26.01 -5.76 -29.97
N LEU A 250 25.35 -6.84 -30.43
CA LEU A 250 25.19 -8.08 -29.71
C LEU A 250 25.89 -9.22 -30.45
N LYS A 251 26.57 -10.10 -29.71
CA LYS A 251 27.17 -11.34 -30.28
C LYS A 251 26.12 -12.42 -30.54
N SER A 252 25.10 -12.46 -29.69
CA SER A 252 23.95 -13.34 -29.80
C SER A 252 22.80 -12.73 -28.99
N ILE A 253 21.56 -13.10 -29.32
CA ILE A 253 20.40 -12.68 -28.54
C ILE A 253 20.38 -13.52 -27.24
N PRO A 254 20.47 -12.89 -26.06
CA PRO A 254 20.45 -13.64 -24.81
C PRO A 254 19.13 -14.39 -24.61
N ALA A 255 19.21 -15.63 -24.13
CA ALA A 255 18.03 -16.37 -23.71
C ALA A 255 17.46 -15.81 -22.40
N ASP A 256 16.14 -15.67 -22.32
CA ASP A 256 15.44 -15.37 -21.06
C ASP A 256 15.35 -16.65 -20.22
N PRO A 257 15.89 -16.66 -18.98
CA PRO A 257 15.79 -17.83 -18.11
C PRO A 257 14.35 -18.20 -17.71
N TYR A 258 13.38 -17.32 -17.92
CA TYR A 258 11.95 -17.62 -17.72
C TYR A 258 11.25 -18.20 -18.96
N GLY A 259 11.96 -18.38 -20.08
CA GLY A 259 11.43 -18.93 -21.33
C GLY A 259 10.78 -17.91 -22.28
N GLY A 260 10.93 -16.62 -22.01
CA GLY A 260 10.47 -15.54 -22.88
C GLY A 260 11.45 -15.15 -23.98
N LYS A 261 11.13 -14.07 -24.70
CA LYS A 261 12.00 -13.39 -25.65
C LYS A 261 12.14 -11.93 -25.24
N PHE A 262 13.37 -11.43 -25.24
CA PHE A 262 13.64 -10.01 -24.98
C PHE A 262 13.23 -9.16 -26.18
N TYR A 263 12.70 -7.98 -25.89
CA TYR A 263 12.31 -6.98 -26.88
C TYR A 263 12.52 -5.57 -26.33
N LEU A 264 12.48 -4.58 -27.22
CA LEU A 264 12.51 -3.17 -26.86
C LEU A 264 11.09 -2.60 -26.87
N GLU A 265 10.73 -1.94 -25.78
CA GLU A 265 9.53 -1.11 -25.70
C GLU A 265 9.71 0.16 -26.56
N PRO A 266 8.62 0.84 -26.95
CA PRO A 266 8.71 2.12 -27.67
C PRO A 266 9.50 3.21 -26.92
N THR A 267 9.55 3.12 -25.59
CA THR A 267 10.35 4.02 -24.73
C THR A 267 11.85 3.73 -24.81
N GLY A 268 12.26 2.61 -25.41
CA GLY A 268 13.62 2.10 -25.44
C GLY A 268 13.94 1.15 -24.28
N ASP A 269 13.01 0.93 -23.34
CA ASP A 269 13.22 0.00 -22.23
C ASP A 269 13.30 -1.45 -22.71
N VAL A 270 14.14 -2.26 -22.06
CA VAL A 270 14.27 -3.69 -22.38
C VAL A 270 13.29 -4.51 -21.54
N SER A 271 12.38 -5.20 -22.21
CA SER A 271 11.34 -6.05 -21.62
C SER A 271 11.48 -7.50 -22.10
N THR A 272 10.75 -8.44 -21.47
CA THR A 272 10.63 -9.83 -21.94
C THR A 272 9.18 -10.29 -21.94
N THR A 273 8.81 -11.15 -22.90
CA THR A 273 7.45 -11.71 -23.02
C THR A 273 7.03 -12.57 -21.82
N SER A 274 7.98 -13.12 -21.05
CA SER A 274 7.70 -13.84 -19.80
C SER A 274 7.28 -12.92 -18.65
N LYS A 275 7.47 -11.60 -18.78
CA LYS A 275 7.31 -10.61 -17.70
C LYS A 275 8.15 -10.95 -16.45
N PHE A 276 9.30 -11.60 -16.64
CA PHE A 276 10.20 -12.07 -15.58
C PHE A 276 9.53 -13.03 -14.59
N ALA A 277 8.61 -13.85 -15.08
CA ALA A 277 7.90 -14.88 -14.34
C ALA A 277 7.80 -16.15 -15.17
N PHE A 278 7.84 -17.31 -14.52
CA PHE A 278 7.51 -18.56 -15.20
C PHE A 278 6.06 -18.54 -15.64
N ALA A 279 5.78 -19.05 -16.84
CA ALA A 279 4.40 -19.33 -17.25
C ALA A 279 3.77 -20.19 -16.14
N GLY A 280 2.65 -19.73 -15.59
CA GLY A 280 2.01 -20.43 -14.48
C GLY A 280 1.75 -21.88 -14.87
N VAL A 281 2.14 -22.80 -13.99
CA VAL A 281 1.46 -24.10 -13.92
C VAL A 281 -0.02 -23.74 -13.85
N GLN A 282 -0.79 -24.13 -14.86
CA GLN A 282 -2.24 -24.08 -14.76
C GLN A 282 -2.59 -24.94 -13.55
N ASN A 283 -3.02 -24.29 -12.46
CA ASN A 283 -3.68 -24.99 -11.39
C ASN A 283 -5.01 -25.48 -11.98
N ASN A 284 -5.06 -26.76 -12.34
CA ASN A 284 -6.31 -27.51 -12.45
C ASN A 284 -7.02 -27.53 -11.09
#